data_AF-A0A936D513-F1
#
_entry.id   AF-A0A936D513-F1
#
_cell.length_a   1.000
_cell.length_b   1.000
_cell.length_c   1.000
_cell.angle_alpha   90.00
_cell.angle_beta   90.00
_cell.angle_gamma   90.00
#
_symmetry.space_group_name_H-M   'P 1'
#
loop_
_entity.id
_entity.type
_entity.pdbx_description
1 polymer ?
#
loop_
_entity_poly.entity_id
_entity_poly.type
_entity_poly.pdbx_seq_one_letter_code
_entity_poly.pdbx_strand_id
1 'polypeptide(L)'
;MRTRDNRRFVAGGVALVWACASGCGREVASVPALPEPPSAPPAASTSVSAAPPKSVGPLREIADEEPLAEGRVVFEGMARPTKGGVSVRGVTLDEADVSRLLQANGRGDAEAHLGARLRVVAVLEKVESSPQKPGEPVMQMRVGTFFAPRAVEAITVVRAAEVLEGVLSRSKGMFAVGDRLVTSEDLGWSLRDAKTGDRVRLYGQPRTYVCPPDAQCLIGGSIPLFDIGRAERMR
;
A
#
# COMPACT_ATOMS: atom_id res chain seq x y z
N MET A 1 -16.17 49.86 -23.37
CA MET A 1 -17.42 50.16 -24.12
C MET A 1 -17.76 48.91 -24.94
N ARG A 2 -18.84 48.20 -24.56
CA ARG A 2 -20.09 48.02 -25.33
C ARG A 2 -19.91 47.15 -26.58
N THR A 3 -20.65 46.07 -26.88
CA THR A 3 -21.85 45.42 -26.34
C THR A 3 -22.20 44.23 -27.25
N ARG A 4 -22.80 43.14 -26.69
CA ARG A 4 -23.89 42.28 -27.25
C ARG A 4 -23.62 41.48 -28.54
N ASP A 5 -24.27 40.36 -28.89
CA ASP A 5 -25.48 39.62 -28.45
C ASP A 5 -25.38 38.18 -29.01
N ASN A 6 -25.75 37.12 -28.26
CA ASN A 6 -26.97 36.29 -28.39
C ASN A 6 -27.41 35.78 -29.79
N ARG A 7 -27.52 34.43 -29.92
CA ARG A 7 -28.66 33.60 -30.44
C ARG A 7 -28.15 32.15 -30.65
N ARG A 8 -28.63 31.10 -29.95
CA ARG A 8 -29.91 30.35 -29.97
C ARG A 8 -30.27 29.62 -31.28
N PHE A 9 -30.25 28.28 -31.23
CA PHE A 9 -31.11 27.23 -31.87
C PHE A 9 -30.81 25.92 -31.07
N VAL A 10 -31.68 25.17 -30.36
CA VAL A 10 -33.03 24.56 -30.58
C VAL A 10 -32.95 23.50 -31.70
N ALA A 11 -33.33 22.21 -31.63
CA ALA A 11 -34.07 21.34 -30.68
C ALA A 11 -33.90 19.83 -31.05
N GLY A 12 -34.35 18.93 -30.18
CA GLY A 12 -34.76 17.52 -30.46
C GLY A 12 -34.18 16.55 -29.42
N GLY A 13 -34.89 16.12 -28.36
CA GLY A 13 -36.12 15.28 -28.39
C GLY A 13 -35.68 13.82 -28.65
N VAL A 14 -35.77 12.85 -27.76
CA VAL A 14 -36.99 12.28 -27.14
C VAL A 14 -36.59 11.47 -25.89
N ALA A 15 -37.31 11.67 -24.79
CA ALA A 15 -37.33 10.78 -23.64
C ALA A 15 -38.45 9.73 -23.83
N LEU A 16 -38.20 8.48 -23.41
CA LEU A 16 -39.25 7.49 -23.24
C LEU A 16 -38.97 6.68 -21.98
N VAL A 17 -39.73 7.02 -20.95
CA VAL A 17 -40.00 6.23 -19.74
C VAL A 17 -41.20 5.35 -20.06
N TRP A 18 -41.15 4.07 -19.71
CA TRP A 18 -42.36 3.29 -19.43
C TRP A 18 -42.09 2.20 -18.40
N ALA A 19 -43.04 2.07 -17.48
CA ALA A 19 -43.06 1.20 -16.31
C ALA A 19 -44.24 0.21 -16.41
N CYS A 20 -44.26 -0.74 -15.46
CA CYS A 20 -45.31 -1.74 -15.14
C CYS A 20 -45.36 -2.97 -16.08
N ALA A 21 -45.71 -4.18 -15.65
CA ALA A 21 -46.56 -4.55 -14.54
C ALA A 21 -46.26 -5.96 -14.00
N SER A 22 -46.58 -6.13 -12.72
CA SER A 22 -46.73 -7.37 -11.96
C SER A 22 -47.79 -8.29 -12.56
N GLY A 23 -47.52 -9.59 -12.62
CA GLY A 23 -48.50 -10.64 -12.91
C GLY A 23 -48.64 -11.59 -11.72
N CYS A 24 -49.79 -11.51 -11.04
CA CYS A 24 -50.26 -12.49 -10.07
C CYS A 24 -50.71 -13.77 -10.79
N GLY A 25 -50.28 -14.93 -10.30
CA GLY A 25 -50.87 -16.23 -10.63
C GLY A 25 -50.94 -17.05 -9.34
N ARG A 26 -52.16 -17.22 -8.83
CA ARG A 26 -52.50 -17.89 -7.58
C ARG A 26 -53.13 -19.22 -7.97
N GLU A 27 -52.54 -20.34 -7.56
CA GLU A 27 -53.26 -21.62 -7.51
C GLU A 27 -52.92 -22.32 -6.19
N VAL A 28 -54.00 -22.64 -5.47
CA VAL A 28 -54.01 -23.21 -4.12
C VAL A 28 -54.26 -24.70 -4.28
N ALA A 29 -53.42 -25.54 -3.68
CA ALA A 29 -53.77 -26.91 -3.37
C ALA A 29 -53.42 -27.18 -1.90
N SER A 30 -54.40 -27.69 -1.18
CA SER A 30 -54.40 -27.88 0.27
C SER A 30 -54.12 -29.34 0.66
N VAL A 31 -53.66 -29.51 1.91
CA VAL A 31 -53.79 -30.69 2.83
C VAL A 31 -52.67 -31.76 2.77
N PRO A 32 -52.27 -32.47 3.87
CA PRO A 32 -52.47 -32.32 5.34
C PRO A 32 -51.16 -32.24 6.20
N ALA A 33 -51.32 -32.12 7.52
CA ALA A 33 -50.27 -32.06 8.56
C ALA A 33 -49.89 -33.41 9.23
N LEU A 34 -48.78 -33.38 10.01
CA LEU A 34 -48.20 -34.29 11.05
C LEU A 34 -46.93 -35.08 10.65
N PRO A 35 -46.01 -35.47 11.58
CA PRO A 35 -45.72 -34.99 12.95
C PRO A 35 -44.22 -34.62 13.21
N GLU A 36 -43.92 -33.96 14.33
CA GLU A 36 -42.55 -33.71 14.86
C GLU A 36 -41.82 -34.99 15.29
N PRO A 37 -40.47 -35.02 15.15
CA PRO A 37 -39.64 -35.77 16.09
C PRO A 37 -38.35 -34.97 16.48
N PRO A 38 -37.49 -35.47 17.39
CA PRO A 38 -37.46 -35.14 18.81
C PRO A 38 -36.23 -34.31 19.21
N SER A 39 -36.29 -33.74 20.42
CA SER A 39 -35.22 -33.05 21.14
C SER A 39 -33.84 -33.72 21.04
N ALA A 40 -32.86 -32.98 20.53
CA ALA A 40 -31.45 -33.35 20.58
C ALA A 40 -30.78 -32.82 21.88
N PRO A 41 -29.85 -33.59 22.49
CA PRO A 41 -29.20 -33.28 23.77
C PRO A 41 -28.21 -32.11 23.70
N PRO A 42 -27.81 -31.52 24.86
CA PRO A 42 -26.97 -30.33 24.88
C PRO A 42 -25.58 -30.60 24.31
N ALA A 43 -25.16 -29.76 23.36
CA ALA A 43 -23.78 -29.72 22.89
C ALA A 43 -22.88 -29.28 24.04
N ALA A 44 -22.11 -30.23 24.58
CA ALA A 44 -21.01 -29.95 25.47
C ALA A 44 -20.05 -28.99 24.75
N SER A 45 -19.93 -27.77 25.28
CA SER A 45 -18.92 -26.81 24.87
C SER A 45 -17.56 -27.36 25.29
N THR A 46 -16.86 -28.01 24.37
CA THR A 46 -15.41 -28.20 24.48
C THR A 46 -14.77 -26.84 24.21
N SER A 47 -14.61 -26.08 25.29
CA SER A 47 -13.74 -24.94 25.38
C SER A 47 -12.31 -25.39 25.03
N VAL A 48 -11.95 -25.21 23.76
CA VAL A 48 -10.56 -25.25 23.34
C VAL A 48 -9.88 -24.09 24.06
N SER A 49 -9.13 -24.43 25.10
CA SER A 49 -8.30 -23.52 25.87
C SER A 49 -7.26 -22.92 24.93
N ALA A 50 -7.60 -21.76 24.35
CA ALA A 50 -6.68 -20.95 23.60
C ALA A 50 -5.57 -20.52 24.56
N ALA A 51 -4.34 -20.92 24.25
CA ALA A 51 -3.16 -20.44 24.97
C ALA A 51 -3.22 -18.91 25.11
N PRO A 52 -2.89 -18.35 26.28
CA PRO A 52 -3.01 -16.92 26.50
C PRO A 52 -2.15 -16.17 25.46
N PRO A 53 -2.65 -15.05 24.90
CA PRO A 53 -1.86 -14.25 23.98
C PRO A 53 -0.59 -13.84 24.70
N LYS A 54 0.59 -14.19 24.14
CA LYS A 54 1.89 -13.67 24.59
C LYS A 54 1.71 -12.18 24.87
N SER A 55 1.98 -11.76 26.10
CA SER A 55 1.78 -10.38 26.55
C SER A 55 2.43 -9.44 25.55
N VAL A 56 1.60 -8.74 24.79
CA VAL A 56 2.04 -7.72 23.85
C VAL A 56 2.71 -6.64 24.71
N GLY A 57 4.03 -6.53 24.63
CA GLY A 57 4.83 -5.61 25.44
C GLY A 57 4.41 -4.13 25.25
N PRO A 58 4.99 -3.20 26.03
CA PRO A 58 4.70 -1.78 25.89
C PRO A 58 5.03 -1.28 24.48
N LEU A 59 4.27 -0.30 24.01
CA LEU A 59 4.46 0.31 22.70
C LEU A 59 5.83 1.00 22.62
N ARG A 60 6.69 0.57 21.70
CA ARG A 60 8.00 1.16 21.46
C ARG A 60 8.02 1.96 20.17
N GLU A 61 8.41 3.22 20.24
CA GLU A 61 8.66 4.04 19.06
C GLU A 61 10.10 3.83 18.57
N ILE A 62 10.26 3.56 17.27
CA ILE A 62 11.55 3.28 16.63
C ILE A 62 11.84 4.40 15.63
N ALA A 63 12.97 5.09 15.80
CA ALA A 63 13.41 6.14 14.91
C ALA A 63 13.79 5.60 13.51
N ASP A 64 13.81 6.47 12.50
CA ASP A 64 14.07 6.13 11.08
C ASP A 64 15.36 5.35 10.82
N GLU A 65 16.40 5.59 11.62
CA GLU A 65 17.72 4.98 11.47
C GLU A 65 17.93 3.78 12.43
N GLU A 66 17.03 3.57 13.39
CA GLU A 66 17.17 2.52 14.41
C GLU A 66 16.60 1.18 13.94
N PRO A 67 17.32 0.05 14.03
CA PRO A 67 16.82 -1.24 13.55
C PRO A 67 15.47 -1.63 14.18
N LEU A 68 14.63 -2.31 13.39
CA LEU A 68 13.35 -2.83 13.87
C LEU A 68 13.56 -3.85 15.00
N ALA A 69 12.59 -3.90 15.92
CA ALA A 69 12.57 -4.79 17.06
C ALA A 69 11.28 -5.62 17.10
N GLU A 70 11.32 -6.76 17.77
CA GLU A 70 10.13 -7.56 18.05
C GLU A 70 9.22 -6.89 19.09
N GLY A 71 7.93 -7.23 19.04
CA GLY A 71 6.91 -6.69 19.92
C GLY A 71 6.07 -5.59 19.28
N ARG A 72 5.37 -4.81 20.11
CA ARG A 72 4.48 -3.75 19.66
C ARG A 72 5.27 -2.48 19.40
N VAL A 73 5.37 -2.08 18.14
CA VAL A 73 6.25 -1.00 17.70
C VAL A 73 5.52 0.04 16.85
N VAL A 74 6.03 1.27 16.90
CA VAL A 74 5.71 2.35 15.97
C VAL A 74 6.94 2.64 15.14
N PHE A 75 6.80 2.63 13.82
CA PHE A 75 7.88 3.00 12.92
C PHE A 75 7.35 3.77 11.72
N GLU A 76 8.22 4.58 11.14
CA GLU A 76 7.94 5.31 9.91
C GLU A 76 8.73 4.73 8.74
N GLY A 77 8.16 4.83 7.54
CA GLY A 77 8.86 4.44 6.32
C GLY A 77 8.08 4.82 5.08
N MET A 78 8.78 4.86 3.95
CA MET A 78 8.13 5.04 2.65
C MET A 78 7.43 3.74 2.23
N ALA A 79 6.19 3.87 1.78
CA ALA A 79 5.42 2.78 1.18
C ALA A 79 6.00 2.40 -0.18
N ARG A 80 6.41 1.13 -0.32
CA ARG A 80 6.89 0.54 -1.58
C ARG A 80 6.03 -0.70 -1.92
N PRO A 81 5.65 -0.91 -3.18
CA PRO A 81 4.90 -2.10 -3.58
C PRO A 81 5.76 -3.36 -3.48
N THR A 82 5.10 -4.48 -3.22
CA THR A 82 5.69 -5.82 -3.23
C THR A 82 4.74 -6.80 -3.89
N LYS A 83 5.19 -8.06 -4.09
CA LYS A 83 4.34 -9.12 -4.64
C LYS A 83 3.11 -9.45 -3.78
N GLY A 84 3.14 -9.16 -2.48
CA GLY A 84 2.10 -9.55 -1.52
C GLY A 84 1.50 -8.40 -0.72
N GLY A 85 1.61 -7.17 -1.22
CA GLY A 85 1.11 -5.96 -0.55
C GLY A 85 2.13 -4.83 -0.52
N VAL A 86 2.16 -4.07 0.57
CA VAL A 86 2.99 -2.85 0.68
C VAL A 86 4.10 -3.04 1.71
N SER A 87 5.35 -2.88 1.29
CA SER A 87 6.50 -2.84 2.19
C SER A 87 6.67 -1.44 2.79
N VAL A 88 6.75 -1.38 4.11
CA VAL A 88 7.18 -0.20 4.86
C VAL A 88 8.40 -0.62 5.67
N ARG A 89 9.55 -0.01 5.38
CA ARG A 89 10.81 -0.28 6.10
C ARG A 89 11.22 -1.77 6.12
N GLY A 90 10.89 -2.51 5.04
CA GLY A 90 11.21 -3.94 4.90
C GLY A 90 10.16 -4.89 5.45
N VAL A 91 9.17 -4.40 6.19
CA VAL A 91 8.01 -5.15 6.68
C VAL A 91 6.92 -5.14 5.61
N THR A 92 6.55 -6.31 5.10
CA THR A 92 5.45 -6.44 4.14
C THR A 92 4.11 -6.45 4.89
N LEU A 93 3.28 -5.46 4.60
CA LEU A 93 1.90 -5.34 5.10
C LEU A 93 0.93 -5.85 4.02
N ASP A 94 -0.12 -6.53 4.45
CA ASP A 94 -1.17 -6.99 3.54
C ASP A 94 -1.92 -5.81 2.91
N GLU A 95 -2.22 -5.90 1.62
CA GLU A 95 -2.85 -4.83 0.86
C GLU A 95 -4.26 -4.48 1.37
N ALA A 96 -5.02 -5.48 1.83
CA ALA A 96 -6.36 -5.28 2.37
C ALA A 96 -6.30 -4.58 3.72
N ASP A 97 -5.34 -4.92 4.58
CA ASP A 97 -5.11 -4.23 5.85
C ASP A 97 -4.69 -2.78 5.61
N VAL A 98 -3.79 -2.54 4.67
CA VAL A 98 -3.32 -1.19 4.30
C VAL A 98 -4.48 -0.36 3.77
N SER A 99 -5.25 -0.88 2.82
CA SER A 99 -6.40 -0.20 2.25
C SER A 99 -7.45 0.11 3.31
N ARG A 100 -7.80 -0.87 4.17
CA ARG A 100 -8.77 -0.69 5.25
C ARG A 100 -8.34 0.39 6.24
N LEU A 101 -7.08 0.38 6.67
CA LEU A 101 -6.56 1.31 7.69
C LEU A 101 -6.29 2.71 7.13
N LEU A 102 -5.98 2.84 5.83
CA LEU A 102 -5.79 4.14 5.17
C LEU A 102 -7.09 4.78 4.68
N GLN A 103 -8.11 3.99 4.34
CA GLN A 103 -9.44 4.50 3.96
C GLN A 103 -10.07 5.36 5.07
N ALA A 104 -9.72 5.11 6.33
CA ALA A 104 -10.12 5.95 7.47
C ALA A 104 -9.57 7.39 7.41
N ASN A 105 -8.51 7.63 6.63
CA ASN A 105 -7.78 8.91 6.57
C ASN A 105 -7.86 9.63 5.21
N GLY A 106 -8.51 9.06 4.20
CA GLY A 106 -8.91 9.78 2.97
C GLY A 106 -8.29 9.29 1.67
N ARG A 107 -9.19 9.05 0.70
CA ARG A 107 -9.08 8.85 -0.76
C ARG A 107 -7.86 8.09 -1.27
N GLY A 108 -8.02 6.78 -1.35
CA GLY A 108 -7.27 5.96 -2.29
C GLY A 108 -7.09 4.53 -1.82
N ASP A 109 -6.92 3.66 -2.80
CA ASP A 109 -6.52 2.27 -2.67
C ASP A 109 -5.05 2.25 -2.16
N ALA A 110 -4.53 1.11 -1.68
CA ALA A 110 -3.13 1.02 -1.26
C ALA A 110 -2.13 1.56 -2.30
N GLU A 111 -2.43 1.41 -3.59
CA GLU A 111 -1.63 1.93 -4.70
C GLU A 111 -1.51 3.47 -4.74
N ALA A 112 -2.53 4.20 -4.28
CA ALA A 112 -2.54 5.66 -4.27
C ALA A 112 -1.56 6.22 -3.21
N HIS A 113 -1.18 5.41 -2.23
CA HIS A 113 -0.28 5.78 -1.16
C HIS A 113 1.16 5.29 -1.40
N LEU A 114 1.46 4.68 -2.55
CA LEU A 114 2.83 4.30 -2.89
C LEU A 114 3.71 5.54 -3.03
N GLY A 115 4.88 5.52 -2.41
CA GLY A 115 5.77 6.68 -2.28
C GLY A 115 5.39 7.65 -1.16
N ALA A 116 4.26 7.45 -0.46
CA ALA A 116 3.95 8.22 0.74
C ALA A 116 4.77 7.71 1.93
N ARG A 117 5.05 8.59 2.90
CA ARG A 117 5.65 8.22 4.17
C ARG A 117 4.55 7.86 5.16
N LEU A 118 4.55 6.61 5.61
CA LEU A 118 3.56 6.04 6.50
C LEU A 118 4.16 5.85 7.89
N ARG A 119 3.37 6.14 8.92
CA ARG A 119 3.62 5.74 10.31
C ARG A 119 2.72 4.57 10.64
N VAL A 120 3.35 3.46 10.99
CA VAL A 120 2.72 2.15 11.19
C VAL A 120 2.84 1.77 12.65
N VAL A 121 1.72 1.40 13.26
CA VAL A 121 1.66 0.77 14.59
C VAL A 121 1.35 -0.70 14.37
N ALA A 122 2.30 -1.58 14.69
CA ALA A 122 2.16 -3.01 14.46
C ALA A 122 2.81 -3.85 15.56
N VAL A 123 2.33 -5.07 15.72
CA VAL A 123 2.99 -6.12 16.51
C VAL A 123 3.86 -6.93 15.57
N LEU A 124 5.18 -6.80 15.70
CA LEU A 124 6.16 -7.51 14.89
C LEU A 124 6.64 -8.78 15.60
N GLU A 125 6.72 -9.87 14.87
CA GLU A 125 7.39 -11.09 15.31
C GLU A 125 8.65 -11.31 14.49
N LYS A 126 9.73 -11.66 15.20
CA LYS A 126 10.98 -12.06 14.55
C LYS A 126 10.77 -13.46 13.96
N VAL A 127 10.88 -13.56 12.64
CA VAL A 127 10.84 -14.84 11.94
C VAL A 127 12.27 -15.23 11.63
N GLU A 128 12.73 -16.30 12.28
CA GLU A 128 14.00 -16.93 11.94
C GLU A 128 13.75 -17.92 10.80
N SER A 129 14.51 -17.78 9.71
CA SER A 129 14.47 -18.76 8.62
C SER A 129 14.98 -20.09 9.15
N SER A 130 14.09 -21.02 9.46
CA SER A 130 14.47 -22.39 9.85
C SER A 130 15.27 -23.04 8.72
N PRO A 131 16.34 -23.79 9.01
CA PRO A 131 17.00 -24.60 8.00
C PRO A 131 15.98 -25.58 7.39
N GLN A 132 15.86 -25.54 6.07
CA GLN A 132 14.92 -26.37 5.30
C GLN A 132 15.12 -27.86 5.63
N LYS A 133 14.01 -28.58 5.82
CA LYS A 133 14.03 -30.04 5.89
C LYS A 133 14.34 -30.59 4.49
N PRO A 134 15.23 -31.60 4.35
CA PRO A 134 15.54 -32.18 3.05
C PRO A 134 14.29 -32.84 2.46
N GLY A 135 13.89 -32.43 1.24
CA GLY A 135 12.80 -33.03 0.47
C GLY A 135 11.62 -32.11 0.13
N GLU A 136 11.54 -30.90 0.68
CA GLU A 136 10.49 -29.93 0.33
C GLU A 136 10.91 -29.02 -0.84
N PRO A 137 9.95 -28.61 -1.71
CA PRO A 137 10.25 -27.70 -2.81
C PRO A 137 10.86 -26.41 -2.28
N VAL A 138 11.97 -25.98 -2.89
CA VAL A 138 12.74 -24.81 -2.48
C VAL A 138 11.91 -23.54 -2.71
N MET A 139 11.15 -23.13 -1.69
CA MET A 139 10.66 -21.77 -1.63
C MET A 139 11.86 -20.87 -1.33
N GLN A 140 12.08 -19.87 -2.17
CA GLN A 140 13.11 -18.86 -1.98
C GLN A 140 12.75 -18.01 -0.76
N MET A 141 13.11 -18.49 0.44
CA MET A 141 12.94 -17.74 1.68
C MET A 141 13.95 -16.59 1.72
N ARG A 142 13.56 -15.45 2.30
CA ARG A 142 14.50 -14.36 2.57
C ARG A 142 15.60 -14.88 3.50
N VAL A 143 16.85 -14.70 3.10
CA VAL A 143 18.01 -15.08 3.91
C VAL A 143 18.28 -13.93 4.90
N GLY A 144 18.29 -14.23 6.20
CA GLY A 144 18.51 -13.25 7.27
C GLY A 144 17.35 -13.16 8.27
N THR A 145 17.55 -12.38 9.33
CA THR A 145 16.47 -12.07 10.29
C THR A 145 15.47 -11.12 9.64
N PHE A 146 14.20 -11.49 9.58
CA PHE A 146 13.14 -10.60 9.10
C PHE A 146 12.00 -10.52 10.11
N PHE A 147 11.31 -9.38 10.10
CA PHE A 147 10.14 -9.13 10.93
C PHE A 147 8.89 -9.28 10.10
N ALA A 148 7.95 -10.09 10.58
CA ALA A 148 6.63 -10.22 9.99
C ALA A 148 5.59 -9.53 10.92
N PRO A 149 4.63 -8.78 10.35
CA PRO A 149 3.56 -8.21 11.15
C PRO A 149 2.59 -9.33 11.55
N ARG A 150 2.42 -9.54 12.84
CA ARG A 150 1.36 -10.42 13.37
C ARG A 150 0.01 -9.71 13.41
N ALA A 151 0.02 -8.41 13.69
CA ALA A 151 -1.15 -7.55 13.67
C ALA A 151 -0.73 -6.12 13.32
N VAL A 152 -1.53 -5.47 12.48
CA VAL A 152 -1.38 -4.04 12.17
C VAL A 152 -2.52 -3.30 12.84
N GLU A 153 -2.20 -2.42 13.77
CA GLU A 153 -3.19 -1.72 14.58
C GLU A 153 -3.63 -0.41 13.94
N ALA A 154 -2.69 0.34 13.36
CA ALA A 154 -2.96 1.62 12.74
C ALA A 154 -1.92 1.94 11.66
N ILE A 155 -2.38 2.64 10.63
CA ILE A 155 -1.52 3.23 9.60
C ILE A 155 -1.97 4.67 9.39
N THR A 156 -1.02 5.59 9.43
CA THR A 156 -1.27 7.02 9.22
C THR A 156 -0.30 7.57 8.17
N VAL A 157 -0.80 8.47 7.31
CA VAL A 157 0.05 9.15 6.32
C VAL A 157 0.72 10.33 7.02
N VAL A 158 2.03 10.25 7.23
CA VAL A 158 2.83 11.34 7.81
C VAL A 158 3.12 12.39 6.75
N ARG A 159 3.44 11.93 5.54
CA ARG A 159 3.68 12.79 4.38
C ARG A 159 3.16 12.11 3.12
N ALA A 160 2.35 12.83 2.35
CA ALA A 160 1.86 12.34 1.06
C ALA A 160 3.03 12.12 0.08
N ALA A 161 2.82 11.26 -0.92
CA ALA A 161 3.77 11.11 -2.01
C ALA A 161 3.89 12.42 -2.79
N GLU A 162 5.13 12.88 -3.00
CA GLU A 162 5.39 13.95 -3.95
C GLU A 162 5.44 13.37 -5.36
N VAL A 163 4.96 14.14 -6.33
CA VAL A 163 4.95 13.75 -7.75
C VAL A 163 5.99 14.57 -8.48
N LEU A 164 6.93 13.88 -9.12
CA LEU A 164 7.97 14.47 -9.95
C LEU A 164 7.80 14.00 -11.40
N GLU A 165 7.56 14.95 -12.30
CA GLU A 165 7.44 14.69 -13.73
C GLU A 165 8.62 15.30 -14.49
N GLY A 166 9.14 14.57 -15.47
CA GLY A 166 10.23 15.09 -16.30
C GLY A 166 10.79 14.08 -17.27
N VAL A 167 11.92 14.44 -17.88
CA VAL A 167 12.66 13.55 -18.78
C VAL A 167 13.86 13.00 -18.05
N LEU A 168 14.05 11.69 -18.10
CA LEU A 168 15.22 11.04 -17.53
C LEU A 168 16.48 11.49 -18.28
N SER A 169 17.40 12.10 -17.56
CA SER A 169 18.73 12.46 -18.07
C SER A 169 19.81 11.74 -17.26
N ARG A 170 20.96 11.46 -17.88
CA ARG A 170 22.08 10.80 -17.20
C ARG A 170 22.82 11.82 -16.34
N SER A 171 23.08 11.49 -15.07
CA SER A 171 23.84 12.35 -14.15
C SER A 171 24.76 11.53 -13.27
N LYS A 172 26.06 11.48 -13.60
CA LYS A 172 27.17 10.89 -12.81
C LYS A 172 26.77 9.75 -11.85
N GLY A 173 26.54 8.55 -12.40
CA GLY A 173 26.18 7.35 -11.63
C GLY A 173 24.71 7.24 -11.21
N MET A 174 23.92 8.27 -11.46
CA MET A 174 22.49 8.40 -11.17
C MET A 174 21.72 8.89 -12.40
N PHE A 175 20.41 9.03 -12.23
CA PHE A 175 19.52 9.72 -13.18
C PHE A 175 19.08 11.06 -12.61
N ALA A 176 18.88 12.05 -13.48
CA ALA A 176 18.31 13.33 -13.12
C ALA A 176 16.92 13.48 -13.76
N VAL A 177 15.97 13.97 -12.98
CA VAL A 177 14.63 14.35 -13.41
C VAL A 177 14.36 15.74 -12.84
N GLY A 178 14.33 16.75 -13.70
CA GLY A 178 14.28 18.14 -13.25
C GLY A 178 15.53 18.52 -12.45
N ASP A 179 15.32 19.00 -11.23
CA ASP A 179 16.36 19.41 -10.27
C ASP A 179 16.73 18.30 -9.26
N ARG A 180 16.14 17.12 -9.37
CA ARG A 180 16.37 15.98 -8.46
C ARG A 180 17.20 14.89 -9.10
N LEU A 181 17.99 14.22 -8.26
CA LEU A 181 18.72 13.01 -8.61
C LEU A 181 18.03 11.77 -8.05
N VAL A 182 18.06 10.70 -8.82
CA VAL A 182 17.41 9.42 -8.54
C VAL A 182 18.45 8.32 -8.68
N THR A 183 18.50 7.40 -7.72
CA THR A 183 19.43 6.28 -7.77
C THR A 183 19.02 5.28 -8.87
N SER A 184 20.00 4.64 -9.50
CA SER A 184 19.74 3.61 -10.51
C SER A 184 19.00 2.41 -9.91
N GLU A 185 19.20 2.13 -8.63
CA GLU A 185 18.51 1.06 -7.89
C GLU A 185 17.02 1.39 -7.69
N ASP A 186 16.71 2.61 -7.21
CA ASP A 186 15.32 3.04 -7.02
C ASP A 186 14.56 3.06 -8.35
N LEU A 187 15.21 3.53 -9.42
CA LEU A 187 14.59 3.53 -10.76
C LEU A 187 14.44 2.11 -11.31
N GLY A 188 15.46 1.25 -11.16
CA GLY A 188 15.48 -0.10 -11.71
C GLY A 188 14.41 -1.02 -11.10
N TRP A 189 14.10 -0.85 -9.81
CA TRP A 189 13.01 -1.59 -9.19
C TRP A 189 11.64 -1.03 -9.62
N SER A 190 11.51 0.30 -9.74
CA SER A 190 10.22 0.99 -9.97
C SER A 190 9.76 0.98 -11.43
N LEU A 191 10.68 1.12 -12.37
CA LEU A 191 10.43 1.18 -13.80
C LEU A 191 11.52 0.41 -14.54
N ARG A 192 11.25 -0.87 -14.79
CA ARG A 192 12.19 -1.73 -15.53
C ARG A 192 12.47 -1.14 -16.91
N ASP A 193 13.72 -1.26 -17.35
CA ASP A 193 14.18 -0.82 -18.67
C ASP A 193 13.99 0.67 -18.95
N ALA A 194 13.93 1.51 -17.90
CA ALA A 194 13.98 2.96 -18.03
C ALA A 194 15.28 3.42 -18.71
N LYS A 195 15.16 4.33 -19.67
CA LYS A 195 16.29 4.84 -20.48
C LYS A 195 16.35 6.36 -20.41
N THR A 196 17.55 6.89 -20.63
CA THR A 196 17.73 8.32 -20.86
C THR A 196 16.87 8.77 -22.05
N GLY A 197 16.15 9.88 -21.89
CA GLY A 197 15.20 10.40 -22.86
C GLY A 197 13.75 10.00 -22.60
N ASP A 198 13.49 9.01 -21.74
CA ASP A 198 12.13 8.64 -21.36
C ASP A 198 11.46 9.76 -20.56
N ARG A 199 10.21 10.08 -20.91
CA ARG A 199 9.37 10.92 -20.06
C ARG A 199 8.76 10.05 -18.95
N VAL A 200 8.93 10.47 -17.71
CA VAL A 200 8.53 9.70 -16.53
C VAL A 200 7.75 10.56 -15.55
N ARG A 201 6.90 9.89 -14.78
CA ARG A 201 6.24 10.39 -13.58
C ARG A 201 6.65 9.51 -12.41
N LEU A 202 7.25 10.12 -11.39
CA LEU A 202 7.76 9.46 -10.20
C LEU A 202 6.93 9.88 -8.99
N TYR A 203 6.62 8.94 -8.11
CA TYR A 203 5.91 9.15 -6.85
C TYR A 203 6.82 8.70 -5.71
N GLY A 204 7.08 9.57 -4.74
CA GLY A 204 8.11 9.30 -3.76
C GLY A 204 8.31 10.40 -2.74
N GLN A 205 9.50 10.41 -2.14
CA GLN A 205 9.88 11.37 -1.12
C GLN A 205 11.18 12.09 -1.49
N PRO A 206 11.23 13.42 -1.31
CA PRO A 206 12.48 14.16 -1.43
C PRO A 206 13.41 13.82 -0.26
N ARG A 207 14.69 13.62 -0.57
CA ARG A 207 15.73 13.45 0.43
C ARG A 207 16.91 14.34 0.09
N THR A 208 17.54 14.94 1.09
CA THR A 208 18.78 15.70 0.89
C THR A 208 19.91 14.91 1.53
N TYR A 209 20.86 14.47 0.71
CA TYR A 209 22.09 13.89 1.22
C TYR A 209 23.07 15.03 1.53
N VAL A 210 23.36 15.24 2.81
CA VAL A 210 24.38 16.20 3.24
C VAL A 210 25.72 15.49 3.23
N CYS A 211 26.68 16.10 2.55
CA CYS A 211 27.94 15.44 2.33
C CYS A 211 28.87 15.63 3.53
N PRO A 212 29.61 14.58 3.91
CA PRO A 212 30.70 14.72 4.86
C PRO A 212 31.69 15.80 4.40
N PRO A 213 32.37 16.50 5.33
CA PRO A 213 33.29 17.59 4.99
C PRO A 213 34.47 17.16 4.12
N ASP A 214 34.80 15.87 4.11
CA ASP A 214 35.84 15.22 3.31
C ASP A 214 35.33 14.68 1.97
N ALA A 215 34.02 14.71 1.70
CA ALA A 215 33.42 14.24 0.46
C ALA A 215 33.24 15.37 -0.57
N GLN A 216 33.63 15.12 -1.83
CA GLN A 216 33.37 16.04 -2.94
C GLN A 216 31.92 15.93 -3.41
N CYS A 217 31.04 16.78 -2.90
CA CYS A 217 29.71 16.96 -3.45
C CYS A 217 29.62 18.12 -4.42
N LEU A 218 28.91 17.87 -5.51
CA LEU A 218 28.68 18.85 -6.56
C LEU A 218 27.66 19.87 -6.07
N ILE A 219 28.14 21.09 -5.83
CA ILE A 219 27.36 22.32 -5.56
C ILE A 219 26.74 22.36 -4.15
N GLY A 220 27.19 23.31 -3.33
CA GLY A 220 26.52 23.67 -2.07
C GLY A 220 26.61 22.66 -0.92
N GLY A 221 27.41 21.60 -1.05
CA GLY A 221 27.63 20.61 0.03
C GLY A 221 26.49 19.62 0.26
N SER A 222 25.48 19.59 -0.61
CA SER A 222 24.35 18.68 -0.49
C SER A 222 23.84 18.21 -1.85
N ILE A 223 23.25 17.02 -1.89
CA ILE A 223 22.71 16.41 -3.10
C ILE A 223 21.20 16.23 -2.94
N PRO A 224 20.37 16.84 -3.82
CA PRO A 224 18.93 16.67 -3.80
C PRO A 224 18.55 15.32 -4.43
N LEU A 225 18.29 14.33 -3.59
CA LEU A 225 17.82 13.02 -3.98
C LEU A 225 16.29 12.96 -3.98
N PHE A 226 15.77 11.96 -4.69
CA PHE A 226 14.36 11.59 -4.69
C PHE A 226 14.25 10.07 -4.62
N ASP A 227 13.73 9.58 -3.49
CA ASP A 227 13.55 8.15 -3.26
C ASP A 227 12.20 7.73 -3.88
N ILE A 228 12.22 6.76 -4.78
CA ILE A 228 11.02 6.36 -5.54
C ILE A 228 10.25 5.27 -4.80
N GLY A 229 8.94 5.48 -4.63
CA GLY A 229 7.98 4.45 -4.20
C GLY A 229 7.09 3.90 -5.31
N ARG A 230 6.90 4.65 -6.41
CA ARG A 230 6.22 4.19 -7.65
C ARG A 230 6.71 5.03 -8.83
N ALA A 231 6.80 4.44 -10.01
CA ALA A 231 7.16 5.16 -11.24
C ALA A 231 6.31 4.72 -12.42
N GLU A 232 6.09 5.64 -13.35
CA GLU A 232 5.32 5.43 -14.57
C GLU A 232 6.04 6.06 -15.76
N ARG A 233 6.12 5.34 -16.88
CA ARG A 233 6.55 5.92 -18.16
C ARG A 233 5.37 6.64 -18.80
N MET A 234 5.57 7.90 -19.15
CA MET A 234 4.59 8.70 -19.87
C MET A 234 4.78 8.48 -21.37
N ARG A 235 3.66 8.35 -22.09
CA ARG A 235 3.65 8.27 -23.57
C ARG A 235 3.80 9.65 -24.19
#